data_AF-A0A815WD04-F1
#
_entry.id   AF-A0A815WD04-F1
#
_cell.length_a   1.000
_cell.length_b   1.000
_cell.length_c   1.000
_cell.angle_alpha   90.00
_cell.angle_beta   90.00
_cell.angle_gamma   90.00
#
_symmetry.space_group_name_H-M   'P 1'
#
loop_
_entity.id
_entity.type
_entity.pdbx_description
1 polymer ?
#
loop_
_entity_poly.entity_id
_entity_poly.type
_entity_poly.pdbx_seq_one_letter_code
_entity_poly.pdbx_strand_id
1 'polypeptide(L)'
;MHMPTTGISKFLDRLLRPLFDKHVRSTTIIDGVDLIRRLQAYTANGYLKPTTYFCTFDITDLYTMLPQEESLDILTEFLLEHGYTKVNAVPIFVQISRLRSFL
;
A
#
# COMPACT_ATOMS: atom_id res chain seq x y z
N MET A 1 14.77 -17.85 -14.22
CA MET A 1 15.25 -16.83 -13.27
C MET A 1 14.27 -16.80 -12.10
N HIS A 2 14.61 -17.40 -10.96
CA HIS A 2 13.71 -17.58 -9.82
C HIS A 2 13.93 -16.38 -8.88
N MET A 3 13.07 -15.36 -8.91
CA MET A 3 13.27 -14.18 -8.04
C MET A 3 12.96 -14.55 -6.57
N PRO A 4 13.90 -14.41 -5.63
CA PRO A 4 13.69 -14.69 -4.20
C PRO A 4 12.59 -13.83 -3.57
N THR A 5 12.27 -12.69 -4.17
CA THR A 5 11.32 -11.70 -3.69
C THR A 5 9.85 -12.09 -3.90
N THR A 6 9.54 -12.98 -4.85
CA THR A 6 8.13 -13.35 -5.15
C THR A 6 7.42 -13.96 -3.94
N GLY A 7 8.15 -14.67 -3.08
CA GLY A 7 7.58 -15.30 -1.87
C GLY A 7 7.13 -14.28 -0.83
N ILE A 8 7.98 -13.27 -0.54
CA ILE A 8 7.65 -12.23 0.42
C ILE A 8 6.65 -11.23 -0.16
N SER A 9 6.74 -10.88 -1.45
CA SER A 9 5.74 -10.01 -2.09
C SER A 9 4.33 -10.62 -2.05
N LYS A 10 4.19 -11.92 -2.34
CA LYS A 10 2.89 -12.61 -2.24
C LYS A 10 2.39 -12.71 -0.80
N PHE A 11 3.29 -12.89 0.16
CA PHE A 11 2.94 -12.89 1.58
C PHE A 11 2.44 -11.52 2.02
N LEU A 12 3.18 -10.45 1.71
CA LEU A 12 2.80 -9.08 2.03
C LEU A 12 1.50 -8.67 1.34
N ASP A 13 1.30 -9.02 0.07
CA ASP A 13 0.01 -8.79 -0.61
C ASP A 13 -1.13 -9.49 0.14
N ARG A 14 -1.00 -10.77 0.47
CA ARG A 14 -2.03 -11.49 1.25
C ARG A 14 -2.30 -10.89 2.62
N LEU A 15 -1.28 -10.34 3.27
CA LEU A 15 -1.39 -9.72 4.59
C LEU A 15 -2.05 -8.33 4.51
N LEU A 16 -1.63 -7.52 3.55
CA LEU A 16 -2.03 -6.12 3.41
C LEU A 16 -3.35 -5.96 2.66
N ARG A 17 -3.68 -6.85 1.71
CA ARG A 17 -4.91 -6.74 0.89
C ARG A 17 -6.18 -6.65 1.72
N PRO A 18 -6.40 -7.51 2.75
CA PRO A 18 -7.61 -7.40 3.57
C PRO A 18 -7.67 -6.11 4.38
N LEU A 19 -6.52 -5.59 4.83
CA LEU A 19 -6.44 -4.32 5.55
C LEU A 19 -6.77 -3.15 4.62
N PHE A 20 -6.20 -3.16 3.41
CA PHE A 20 -6.49 -2.18 2.36
C PHE A 20 -7.98 -2.20 2.00
N ASP A 21 -8.54 -3.37 1.73
CA ASP A 21 -9.95 -3.54 1.35
C ASP A 21 -10.90 -3.06 2.45
N LYS A 22 -10.55 -3.28 3.72
CA LYS A 22 -11.38 -2.88 4.86
C LYS A 22 -11.31 -1.39 5.17
N HIS A 23 -10.12 -0.79 5.13
CA HIS A 23 -9.90 0.55 5.69
C HIS A 23 -9.70 1.64 4.65
N VAL A 24 -9.20 1.30 3.46
CA VAL A 24 -8.64 2.27 2.52
C VAL A 24 -9.40 2.26 1.19
N ARG A 25 -9.93 1.11 0.77
CA ARG A 25 -10.62 0.95 -0.52
C ARG A 25 -11.78 1.92 -0.76
N SER A 26 -12.52 2.27 0.28
CA SER A 26 -13.68 3.17 0.19
C SER A 26 -13.26 4.61 -0.17
N THR A 27 -12.04 5.01 0.15
CA THR A 27 -11.51 6.36 -0.15
C THR A 27 -10.49 6.36 -1.29
N THR A 28 -9.88 5.22 -1.61
CA THR A 28 -8.93 5.12 -2.73
C THR A 28 -9.62 5.04 -4.08
N ILE A 29 -9.14 5.88 -4.99
CA ILE A 29 -9.44 5.85 -6.42
C ILE A 29 -8.37 5.01 -7.09
N ILE A 30 -8.76 3.92 -7.77
CA ILE A 30 -7.81 2.97 -8.37
C ILE A 30 -7.43 3.36 -9.80
N ASP A 31 -8.37 3.92 -10.55
CA ASP A 31 -8.17 4.30 -11.94
C ASP A 31 -9.14 5.44 -12.36
N GLY A 32 -8.98 5.90 -13.59
CA GLY A 32 -9.82 6.95 -14.16
C GLY A 32 -11.30 6.56 -14.29
N VAL A 33 -11.61 5.27 -14.51
CA VAL A 33 -13.00 4.82 -14.64
C VAL A 33 -13.70 4.85 -13.28
N ASP A 34 -13.03 4.40 -12.21
CA ASP A 34 -13.51 4.47 -10.84
C ASP A 34 -13.68 5.93 -10.40
N LEU A 35 -12.75 6.82 -10.79
CA LEU A 35 -12.88 8.27 -10.56
C LEU A 35 -14.16 8.83 -11.17
N ILE A 36 -14.37 8.63 -12.47
CA ILE A 36 -15.54 9.19 -13.18
C ILE A 36 -16.84 8.63 -12.57
N ARG A 37 -16.90 7.34 -12.28
CA ARG A 37 -18.07 6.71 -11.65
C ARG A 37 -18.37 7.31 -10.28
N ARG A 38 -17.36 7.51 -9.43
CA ARG A 38 -17.51 8.12 -8.10
C ARG A 38 -17.93 9.59 -8.19
N LEU A 39 -17.37 10.33 -9.15
CA LEU A 39 -17.75 11.72 -9.39
C LEU A 39 -19.20 11.85 -9.86
N GLN A 40 -19.67 10.95 -10.73
CA GLN A 40 -21.07 10.90 -11.13
C GLN A 40 -22.01 10.65 -9.94
N ALA A 41 -21.66 9.72 -9.05
CA ALA A 41 -22.42 9.47 -7.84
C ALA A 41 -22.41 10.69 -6.88
N TYR A 42 -21.26 11.35 -6.73
CA TYR A 42 -21.11 12.57 -5.93
C TYR A 42 -22.01 13.70 -6.45
N THR A 43 -22.09 13.85 -7.79
CA THR A 43 -23.00 14.79 -8.45
C THR A 43 -24.47 14.39 -8.29
N ALA A 44 -24.81 13.12 -8.47
CA ALA A 44 -26.19 12.62 -8.32
C ALA A 44 -26.74 12.82 -6.91
N ASN A 45 -25.87 12.77 -5.90
CA ASN A 45 -26.22 13.07 -4.50
C ASN A 45 -26.30 14.59 -4.19
N GLY A 46 -26.09 15.46 -5.18
CA GLY A 46 -26.18 16.91 -5.02
C GLY A 46 -24.99 17.56 -4.29
N TYR A 47 -23.88 16.84 -4.13
CA TYR A 47 -22.70 17.35 -3.43
C TYR A 47 -21.81 18.23 -4.31
N LEU A 48 -21.85 18.06 -5.63
CA LEU A 48 -21.15 18.94 -6.57
C LEU A 48 -21.96 20.22 -6.80
N LYS A 49 -21.48 21.34 -6.25
CA LYS A 49 -22.11 22.65 -6.33
C LYS A 49 -21.24 23.62 -7.12
N PRO A 50 -21.80 24.72 -7.64
CA PRO A 50 -21.00 25.80 -8.25
C PRO A 50 -19.93 26.39 -7.31
N THR A 51 -20.12 26.24 -6.00
CA THR A 51 -19.18 26.67 -4.95
C THR A 51 -18.17 25.60 -4.54
N THR A 52 -18.17 24.43 -5.20
CA THR A 52 -17.21 23.36 -4.90
C THR A 52 -15.85 23.70 -5.50
N TYR A 53 -14.82 23.69 -4.66
CA TYR A 53 -13.43 23.87 -5.09
C TYR A 53 -12.77 22.52 -5.39
N PHE A 54 -12.02 22.48 -6.48
CA PHE A 54 -11.13 21.38 -6.80
C PHE A 54 -9.71 21.78 -6.39
N CYS A 55 -9.12 21.00 -5.49
CA CYS A 55 -7.72 21.14 -5.09
C CYS A 55 -6.97 19.91 -5.57
N THR A 56 -5.81 20.09 -6.18
CA THR A 56 -4.92 19.01 -6.57
C THR A 56 -3.62 19.18 -5.81
N PHE A 57 -3.15 18.10 -5.19
CA PHE A 57 -1.82 18.03 -4.61
C PHE A 57 -1.06 16.99 -5.42
N ASP A 58 0.09 17.39 -5.95
CA ASP A 58 0.99 16.46 -6.60
C ASP A 58 2.06 16.03 -5.61
N ILE A 59 2.28 14.73 -5.50
CA ILE A 59 3.34 14.16 -4.67
C ILE A 59 4.38 13.62 -5.63
N THR A 60 5.42 14.43 -5.88
CA THR A 60 6.58 13.99 -6.64
C THR A 60 7.46 13.10 -5.78
N ASP A 61 8.14 12.15 -6.42
CA ASP A 61 9.20 11.35 -5.78
C ASP A 61 8.77 10.57 -4.53
N LEU A 62 7.51 10.12 -4.48
CA LEU A 62 6.94 9.33 -3.36
C LEU A 62 7.88 8.19 -2.91
N TYR A 63 8.55 7.54 -3.86
CA TYR A 63 9.48 6.44 -3.59
C TYR A 63 10.81 6.86 -2.96
N THR A 64 11.25 8.11 -3.13
CA THR A 64 12.46 8.64 -2.50
C THR A 64 12.14 9.43 -1.23
N MET A 65 10.90 9.90 -1.09
CA MET A 65 10.41 10.54 0.15
C MET A 65 10.10 9.53 1.25
N LEU A 66 9.79 8.28 0.90
CA LEU A 66 9.63 7.21 1.88
C LEU A 66 11.02 6.74 2.35
N PRO A 67 11.33 6.87 3.65
CA PRO A 67 12.59 6.39 4.19
C PRO A 67 12.59 4.86 4.15
N GLN A 68 13.25 4.29 3.12
CA GLN A 68 13.08 2.89 2.74
C GLN A 68 13.59 1.92 3.80
N GLU A 69 14.73 2.21 4.41
CA GLU A 69 15.31 1.41 5.49
C GLU A 69 14.39 1.42 6.72
N GLU A 70 13.93 2.59 7.13
CA GLU A 70 13.01 2.77 8.24
C GLU A 70 11.66 2.09 7.96
N SER A 71 11.20 2.10 6.72
CA SER A 71 9.96 1.41 6.32
C SER A 71 10.09 -0.10 6.47
N LEU A 72 11.27 -0.67 6.19
CA LEU A 72 11.55 -2.09 6.39
C LEU A 72 11.70 -2.45 7.87
N ASP A 73 12.24 -1.54 8.70
CA ASP A 73 12.28 -1.70 10.15
C ASP A 73 10.87 -1.72 10.76
N ILE A 74 10.04 -0.73 10.42
CA ILE A 74 8.64 -0.66 10.86
C ILE A 74 7.87 -1.91 10.42
N LEU A 75 8.07 -2.37 9.18
CA LEU A 75 7.44 -3.60 8.70
C LEU A 75 7.88 -4.82 9.51
N THR A 76 9.16 -4.90 9.86
CA THR A 76 9.71 -6.01 10.66
C THR A 76 9.11 -6.01 12.06
N GLU A 77 9.08 -4.85 12.72
CA GLU A 77 8.48 -4.66 14.04
C GLU A 77 7.00 -5.06 14.02
N PHE A 78 6.23 -4.52 13.08
CA PHE A 78 4.82 -4.85 12.88
C PHE A 78 4.58 -6.35 12.76
N LEU A 79 5.38 -7.04 11.93
CA LEU A 79 5.25 -8.47 11.72
C LEU A 79 5.54 -9.26 12.99
N LEU A 80 6.58 -8.89 13.73
CA LEU A 80 6.97 -9.54 14.98
C LEU A 80 5.91 -9.34 16.08
N GLU A 81 5.39 -8.12 16.23
CA GLU A 81 4.32 -7.80 17.19
C GLU A 81 3.06 -8.64 16.94
N HIS A 82 2.75 -8.93 15.68
CA HIS A 82 1.59 -9.74 15.29
C HIS A 82 1.89 -11.24 15.22
N GLY A 83 3.02 -11.68 15.76
CA GLY A 83 3.38 -13.10 15.91
C GLY A 83 3.92 -13.77 14.64
N TYR A 84 4.16 -13.01 13.57
CA TYR A 84 4.83 -13.53 12.39
C TYR A 84 6.33 -13.62 12.69
N THR A 85 6.89 -14.83 12.65
CA THR A 85 8.34 -15.07 12.87
C THR A 85 9.04 -15.61 11.62
N LYS A 86 8.28 -16.15 10.66
CA LYS A 86 8.79 -16.75 9.42
C LYS A 86 7.81 -16.59 8.25
N VAL A 87 8.35 -16.46 7.04
CA VAL A 87 7.63 -16.50 5.76
C VAL A 87 8.19 -17.63 4.92
N ASN A 88 7.35 -18.58 4.50
CA ASN A 88 7.75 -19.78 3.75
C ASN A 88 8.92 -20.55 4.41
N ALA A 89 8.81 -20.78 5.73
CA ALA A 89 9.84 -21.43 6.57
C ALA A 89 11.18 -20.69 6.72
N VAL A 90 11.32 -19.50 6.13
CA VAL A 90 12.50 -18.64 6.30
C VAL A 90 12.20 -17.56 7.34
N PRO A 91 13.08 -17.31 8.32
CA PRO A 91 12.87 -16.24 9.30
C PRO A 91 12.68 -14.86 8.67
N ILE A 92 11.83 -14.03 9.27
CA ILE A 92 11.50 -12.70 8.72
C ILE A 92 12.74 -11.81 8.59
N PHE A 93 13.63 -11.82 9.57
CA PHE A 93 14.87 -11.04 9.51
C PHE A 93 15.74 -11.38 8.28
N VAL A 94 15.74 -12.66 7.85
CA VAL A 94 16.46 -13.12 6.64
C VAL A 94 15.75 -12.66 5.37
N GLN A 95 14.42 -12.59 5.38
CA GLN A 95 13.66 -12.14 4.22
C GLN A 95 13.74 -10.62 4.05
N ILE A 96 13.73 -9.86 5.15
CA ILE A 96 13.88 -8.41 5.15
C ILE A 96 15.31 -8.00 4.79
N SER A 97 16.33 -8.70 5.29
CA SER A 97 17.72 -8.44 4.88
C SER A 97 17.95 -8.70 3.39
N ARG A 98 17.27 -9.69 2.81
CA ARG A 98 17.24 -9.89 1.36
C ARG A 98 16.58 -8.72 0.64
N LEU A 99 15.45 -8.21 1.15
CA LEU A 99 14.79 -7.04 0.57
C LEU A 99 15.70 -5.79 0.60
N ARG A 100 16.44 -5.56 1.71
CA ARG A 100 17.45 -4.50 1.80
C ARG A 100 18.54 -4.60 0.75
N SER A 101 18.99 -5.81 0.41
CA SER A 101 20.03 -6.00 -0.61
C SER A 101 19.62 -5.65 -2.06
N PHE A 102 18.34 -5.36 -2.29
CA PHE A 102 17.79 -4.96 -3.60
C PHE A 102 17.38 -3.47 -3.67
N LEU A 103 17.48 -2.74 -2.56
CA LEU A 103 17.22 -1.30 -2.47
C LEU A 103 18.55 -0.54 -2.50
#